data_AF-A0A6B2SM64-F1
#
_entry.id   AF-A0A6B2SM64-F1
#
_cell.length_a   1.000
_cell.length_b   1.000
_cell.length_c   1.000
_cell.angle_alpha   90.00
_cell.angle_beta   90.00
_cell.angle_gamma   90.00
#
_symmetry.space_group_name_H-M   'P 1'
#
loop_
_entity.id
_entity.type
_entity.pdbx_description
1 polymer ?
#
loop_
_entity_poly.entity_id
_entity_poly.type
_entity_poly.pdbx_seq_one_letter_code
_entity_poly.pdbx_strand_id
1 'polypeptide(L)'
;LLGVVVGTGLATAAGGTGGGYAACAVFTLAGVLPYVVRHRDLRLSVADRPPWSLRGFLAGFRLSPRRHPDLAWAWLTRFLLNVSNSLVLLYLLYFLRDGLHRPDPDEGVLILTAVNGATMLATVVVGGAWSDRTARRKPFVMWSGGLMAVATALLALWQTWPGAIVAAAVLGIGFGVFTSVDFALMTDVLPTAADRGKDLGIINVANSLPQVAAPALAAPIVTHLGGYRVLYLTAAVIGLAGAGLVTRIKGVD
;
A
#
# COMPACT_ATOMS: atom_id res chain seq x y z
N LEU A 1 -3.96 6.78 -6.90
CA LEU A 1 -5.27 6.06 -6.86
C LEU A 1 -6.22 6.45 -7.96
N LEU A 2 -6.38 7.76 -8.27
CA LEU A 2 -7.07 8.16 -9.50
C LEU A 2 -6.54 7.38 -10.72
N GLY A 3 -5.22 7.22 -10.86
CA GLY A 3 -4.64 6.40 -11.94
C GLY A 3 -4.95 4.89 -11.88
N VAL A 4 -5.18 4.30 -10.70
CA VAL A 4 -5.56 2.88 -10.59
C VAL A 4 -7.04 2.70 -10.90
N VAL A 5 -7.91 3.56 -10.35
CA VAL A 5 -9.36 3.52 -10.63
C VAL A 5 -9.65 3.88 -12.10
N VAL A 6 -8.99 4.91 -12.63
CA VAL A 6 -9.08 5.31 -14.04
C VAL A 6 -8.44 4.26 -14.94
N GLY A 7 -7.30 3.68 -14.56
CA GLY A 7 -6.64 2.62 -15.32
C GLY A 7 -7.46 1.34 -15.38
N THR A 8 -8.00 0.89 -14.25
CA THR A 8 -8.90 -0.27 -14.18
C THR A 8 -10.20 0.00 -14.95
N GLY A 9 -10.80 1.19 -14.79
CA GLY A 9 -12.01 1.59 -15.50
C GLY A 9 -11.82 1.74 -17.02
N LEU A 10 -10.66 2.23 -17.46
CA LEU A 10 -10.30 2.28 -18.89
C LEU A 10 -10.04 0.88 -19.43
N ALA A 11 -9.39 0.01 -18.66
CA ALA A 11 -9.13 -1.37 -19.08
C ALA A 11 -10.41 -2.20 -19.22
N THR A 12 -11.40 -2.01 -18.35
CA THR A 12 -12.73 -2.63 -18.50
C THR A 12 -13.55 -2.02 -19.63
N ALA A 13 -13.52 -0.69 -19.80
CA ALA A 13 -14.24 -0.01 -20.89
C ALA A 13 -13.67 -0.32 -22.28
N ALA A 14 -12.36 -0.59 -22.38
CA ALA A 14 -11.68 -0.88 -23.65
C ALA A 14 -11.91 -2.31 -24.19
N GLY A 15 -12.66 -3.17 -23.48
CA GLY A 15 -13.22 -4.41 -24.05
C GLY A 15 -12.19 -5.48 -24.43
N GLY A 16 -11.11 -5.63 -23.66
CA GLY A 16 -10.15 -6.74 -23.84
C GLY A 16 -8.79 -6.47 -23.21
N THR A 17 -8.02 -7.54 -22.94
CA THR A 17 -6.68 -7.45 -22.34
C THR A 17 -5.74 -6.58 -23.17
N GLY A 18 -5.75 -6.71 -24.51
CA GLY A 18 -4.93 -5.89 -25.41
C GLY A 18 -5.28 -4.40 -25.39
N GLY A 19 -6.58 -4.06 -25.39
CA GLY A 19 -7.06 -2.67 -25.35
C GLY A 19 -6.74 -1.98 -24.03
N GLY A 20 -6.87 -2.70 -22.91
CA GLY A 20 -6.51 -2.19 -21.59
C GLY A 20 -5.01 -1.89 -21.45
N TYR A 21 -4.14 -2.77 -21.95
CA TYR A 21 -2.69 -2.50 -21.95
C TYR A 21 -2.31 -1.30 -22.84
N ALA A 22 -2.94 -1.17 -24.01
CA ALA A 22 -2.71 -0.02 -24.90
C ALA A 22 -3.17 1.30 -24.25
N ALA A 23 -4.33 1.32 -23.59
CA ALA A 23 -4.81 2.49 -22.86
C ALA A 23 -3.86 2.90 -21.72
N CYS A 24 -3.37 1.93 -20.95
CA CYS A 24 -2.37 2.17 -19.89
C CYS A 24 -1.06 2.74 -20.45
N ALA A 25 -0.57 2.22 -21.59
CA ALA A 25 0.64 2.72 -22.23
C ALA A 25 0.49 4.17 -22.70
N VAL A 26 -0.63 4.49 -23.36
CA VAL A 26 -0.92 5.87 -23.83
C VAL A 26 -1.04 6.83 -22.67
N PHE A 27 -1.74 6.46 -21.60
CA PHE A 27 -1.92 7.32 -20.43
C PHE A 27 -0.58 7.58 -19.70
N THR A 28 0.27 6.56 -19.61
CA THR A 28 1.60 6.69 -19.00
C THR A 28 2.48 7.64 -19.82
N LEU A 29 2.51 7.47 -21.14
CA LEU A 29 3.24 8.36 -22.04
C LEU A 29 2.71 9.80 -21.96
N ALA A 30 1.39 9.98 -21.95
CA ALA A 30 0.75 11.28 -21.86
C ALA A 30 1.02 11.98 -20.51
N GLY A 31 1.20 11.24 -19.41
CA GLY A 31 1.55 11.79 -18.10
C GLY A 31 3.04 12.13 -17.96
N VAL A 32 3.92 11.32 -18.55
CA VAL A 32 5.38 11.47 -18.42
C VAL A 32 5.96 12.47 -19.43
N LEU A 33 5.48 12.48 -20.68
CA LEU A 33 6.00 13.38 -21.73
C LEU A 33 5.99 14.86 -21.31
N PRO A 34 4.88 15.42 -20.77
CA PRO A 34 4.85 16.82 -20.39
C PRO A 34 5.85 17.15 -19.29
N TYR A 35 6.09 16.21 -18.36
CA TYR A 35 7.06 16.36 -17.30
C TYR A 35 8.49 16.36 -17.84
N VAL A 36 8.84 15.39 -18.69
CA VAL A 36 10.17 15.30 -19.31
C VAL A 36 10.47 16.50 -20.21
N VAL A 37 9.46 17.01 -20.92
CA VAL A 37 9.62 18.15 -21.84
C VAL A 37 9.68 19.48 -21.09
N ARG A 38 8.95 19.65 -19.98
CA ARG A 38 8.88 20.93 -19.24
C ARG A 38 9.86 21.05 -18.08
N HIS A 39 10.18 19.96 -17.38
CA HIS A 39 11.13 20.01 -16.26
C HIS A 39 12.55 19.73 -16.76
N ARG A 40 13.34 20.81 -16.88
CA ARG A 40 14.80 20.70 -16.97
C ARG A 40 15.34 20.40 -15.58
N ASP A 41 15.87 19.20 -15.39
CA ASP A 41 16.55 18.80 -14.15
C ASP A 41 17.66 19.79 -13.78
N LEU A 42 17.76 20.10 -12.48
CA LEU A 42 18.86 20.86 -11.92
C LEU A 42 20.16 20.08 -12.14
N ARG A 43 20.97 20.50 -13.11
CA ARG A 43 22.28 19.92 -13.35
C ARG A 43 23.16 20.18 -12.13
N LEU A 44 23.48 19.14 -11.35
CA LEU A 44 24.54 19.23 -10.34
C LEU A 44 25.84 19.68 -11.01
N SER A 45 26.49 20.69 -10.42
CA SER A 45 27.80 21.17 -10.84
C SER A 45 28.79 20.01 -10.82
N VAL A 46 29.71 19.96 -11.79
CA VAL A 46 30.74 18.91 -11.88
C VAL A 46 31.61 18.88 -10.63
N ALA A 47 31.73 20.01 -9.91
CA ALA A 47 32.47 20.14 -8.66
C ALA A 47 31.83 19.41 -7.46
N ASP A 48 30.51 19.17 -7.49
CA ASP A 48 29.77 18.53 -6.40
C ASP A 48 29.59 17.03 -6.61
N ARG A 49 30.22 16.45 -7.64
CA ARG A 49 30.12 15.02 -7.97
C ARG A 49 31.07 14.22 -7.07
N PRO A 50 30.58 13.41 -6.12
CA PRO A 50 31.45 12.50 -5.39
C PRO A 50 32.09 11.49 -6.37
N PRO A 51 33.35 11.09 -6.16
CA PRO A 51 34.02 10.13 -7.02
C PRO A 51 33.25 8.80 -7.05
N TRP A 52 32.95 8.32 -8.25
CA TRP A 52 32.14 7.11 -8.44
C TRP A 52 32.88 5.88 -7.91
N SER A 53 32.29 5.19 -6.94
CA SER A 53 32.83 3.93 -6.43
C SER A 53 31.72 2.91 -6.26
N LEU A 54 31.86 1.74 -6.90
CA LEU A 54 30.94 0.60 -6.72
C LEU A 54 30.83 0.19 -5.25
N ARG A 55 31.94 0.26 -4.52
CA ARG A 55 32.00 -0.06 -3.09
C ARG A 55 31.33 1.01 -2.23
N GLY A 56 31.47 2.30 -2.55
CA GLY A 56 30.76 3.40 -1.88
C GLY A 56 29.26 3.46 -2.24
N PHE A 57 28.90 3.07 -3.46
CA PHE A 57 27.52 2.88 -3.89
C PHE A 57 26.85 1.72 -3.13
N LEU A 58 27.46 0.53 -3.12
CA LEU A 58 26.97 -0.64 -2.37
C LEU A 58 27.02 -0.43 -0.85
N ALA A 59 28.01 0.27 -0.32
CA ALA A 59 28.06 0.67 1.09
C ALA A 59 27.02 1.77 1.40
N GLY A 60 26.71 2.64 0.45
CA GLY A 60 25.65 3.65 0.53
C GLY A 60 24.26 3.04 0.63
N PHE A 61 24.03 1.87 0.01
CA PHE A 61 22.81 1.07 0.17
C PHE A 61 22.69 0.37 1.54
N ARG A 62 23.76 0.29 2.34
CA ARG A 62 23.68 -0.24 3.70
C ARG A 62 23.06 0.80 4.65
N LEU A 63 21.75 1.01 4.54
CA LEU A 63 20.99 1.60 5.64
C LEU A 63 20.93 0.53 6.74
N SER A 64 21.75 0.65 7.77
CA SER A 64 21.74 -0.31 8.88
C SER A 64 20.46 -0.12 9.70
N PRO A 65 19.51 -1.09 9.71
CA PRO A 65 18.27 -0.98 10.50
C PRO A 65 18.54 -0.87 12.01
N ARG A 66 19.72 -1.33 12.43
CA ARG A 66 20.22 -1.26 13.82
C ARG A 66 20.65 0.14 14.28
N ARG A 67 20.98 1.07 13.36
CA ARG A 67 21.34 2.46 13.74
C ARG A 67 20.13 3.38 13.83
N HIS A 68 19.04 3.06 13.14
CA HIS A 68 17.79 3.82 13.17
C HIS A 68 16.61 2.88 13.48
N PRO A 69 16.48 2.41 14.73
CA PRO A 69 15.45 1.45 15.12
C PRO A 69 14.03 1.99 14.88
N ASP A 70 13.79 3.29 15.04
CA ASP A 70 12.47 3.90 14.79
C ASP A 70 12.08 3.87 13.30
N LEU A 71 13.03 4.13 12.40
CA LEU A 71 12.84 3.99 10.95
C LEU A 71 12.53 2.53 10.58
N ALA A 72 13.24 1.57 11.19
CA ALA A 72 13.01 0.15 10.94
C ALA A 72 11.62 -0.31 11.42
N TRP A 73 11.15 0.17 12.58
CA TRP A 73 9.80 -0.12 13.08
C TRP A 73 8.70 0.54 12.28
N ALA A 74 8.89 1.80 11.87
CA ALA A 74 7.96 2.50 10.96
C ALA A 74 7.85 1.75 9.62
N TRP A 75 9.00 1.36 9.07
CA TRP A 75 9.07 0.58 7.84
C TRP A 75 8.39 -0.78 7.96
N LEU A 76 8.64 -1.52 9.05
CA LEU A 76 8.03 -2.83 9.29
C LEU A 76 6.51 -2.72 9.47
N THR A 77 6.04 -1.69 10.18
CA THR A 77 4.60 -1.42 10.34
C THR A 77 3.95 -1.17 8.98
N ARG A 78 4.55 -0.30 8.16
CA ARG A 78 4.09 -0.04 6.79
C ARG A 78 4.09 -1.30 5.93
N PHE A 79 5.15 -2.10 6.03
CA PHE A 79 5.27 -3.35 5.30
C PHE A 79 4.11 -4.30 5.64
N LEU A 80 3.86 -4.54 6.92
CA LEU A 80 2.80 -5.45 7.35
C LEU A 80 1.41 -4.97 6.95
N LEU A 81 1.11 -3.67 7.14
CA LEU A 81 -0.19 -3.11 6.74
C LEU A 81 -0.39 -3.17 5.22
N ASN A 82 0.65 -2.89 4.43
CA ASN A 82 0.57 -3.04 2.97
C ASN A 82 0.44 -4.51 2.53
N VAL A 83 1.11 -5.45 3.20
CA VAL A 83 0.96 -6.88 2.92
C VAL A 83 -0.48 -7.30 3.22
N SER A 84 -1.03 -6.94 4.38
CA SER A 84 -2.42 -7.22 4.75
C SER A 84 -3.40 -6.70 3.69
N ASN A 85 -3.25 -5.46 3.24
CA ASN A 85 -4.08 -4.87 2.18
C ASN A 85 -3.91 -5.58 0.83
N SER A 86 -2.67 -5.89 0.44
CA SER A 86 -2.36 -6.53 -0.84
C SER A 86 -2.93 -7.94 -0.90
N LEU A 87 -2.88 -8.70 0.20
CA LEU A 87 -3.51 -10.01 0.31
C LEU A 87 -5.00 -9.93 0.00
N VAL A 88 -5.69 -8.90 0.51
CA VAL A 88 -7.13 -8.72 0.22
C VAL A 88 -7.37 -8.42 -1.24
N LEU A 89 -6.73 -7.37 -1.77
CA LEU A 89 -7.01 -6.91 -3.13
C LEU A 89 -6.63 -7.95 -4.20
N LEU A 90 -5.49 -8.61 -4.05
CA LEU A 90 -5.02 -9.60 -5.02
C LEU A 90 -5.87 -10.88 -5.02
N TYR A 91 -6.42 -11.26 -3.85
CA TYR A 91 -7.23 -12.47 -3.72
C TYR A 91 -8.74 -12.20 -3.70
N LEU A 92 -9.16 -10.95 -3.87
CA LEU A 92 -10.57 -10.57 -3.87
C LEU A 92 -11.35 -11.23 -5.01
N LEU A 93 -10.77 -11.24 -6.22
CA LEU A 93 -11.37 -11.90 -7.39
C LEU A 93 -11.59 -13.39 -7.13
N TYR A 94 -10.53 -14.05 -6.65
CA TYR A 94 -10.53 -15.47 -6.35
C TYR A 94 -11.53 -15.80 -5.23
N PHE A 95 -11.66 -14.95 -4.22
CA PHE A 95 -12.67 -15.11 -3.17
C PHE A 95 -14.10 -14.95 -3.70
N LEU A 96 -14.36 -13.99 -4.59
CA LEU A 96 -15.68 -13.81 -5.19
C LEU A 96 -16.07 -14.97 -6.11
N ARG A 97 -15.09 -15.49 -6.85
CA ARG A 97 -15.27 -16.62 -7.78
C ARG A 97 -15.42 -17.94 -7.03
N ASP A 98 -14.45 -18.30 -6.20
CA ASP A 98 -14.34 -19.64 -5.60
C ASP A 98 -14.96 -19.72 -4.20
N GLY A 99 -15.04 -18.61 -3.47
CA GLY A 99 -15.67 -18.54 -2.16
C GLY A 99 -17.17 -18.28 -2.26
N LEU A 100 -17.54 -17.15 -2.88
CA LEU A 100 -18.93 -16.72 -3.01
C LEU A 100 -19.67 -17.32 -4.21
N HIS A 101 -18.98 -18.00 -5.14
CA HIS A 101 -19.57 -18.57 -6.36
C HIS A 101 -20.41 -17.57 -7.15
N ARG A 102 -19.93 -16.32 -7.21
CA ARG A 102 -20.66 -15.24 -7.88
C ARG A 102 -20.65 -15.46 -9.41
N PRO A 103 -21.77 -15.28 -10.12
CA PRO A 103 -21.82 -15.44 -11.58
C PRO A 103 -20.86 -14.50 -12.31
N ASP A 104 -20.78 -13.26 -11.84
CA ASP A 104 -19.94 -12.19 -12.41
C ASP A 104 -18.93 -11.68 -11.35
N PRO A 105 -17.81 -12.38 -11.15
CA PRO A 105 -16.80 -12.00 -10.16
C PRO A 105 -16.05 -10.72 -10.56
N ASP A 106 -15.87 -10.45 -11.85
CA ASP A 106 -15.17 -9.26 -12.36
C ASP A 106 -15.91 -7.97 -12.02
N GLU A 107 -17.23 -7.94 -12.22
CA GLU A 107 -18.08 -6.82 -11.82
C GLU A 107 -18.07 -6.65 -10.29
N GLY A 108 -18.09 -7.77 -9.56
CA GLY A 108 -18.01 -7.74 -8.10
C GLY A 108 -16.71 -7.11 -7.59
N VAL A 109 -15.56 -7.46 -8.17
CA VAL A 109 -14.28 -6.83 -7.85
C VAL A 109 -14.31 -5.34 -8.17
N LEU A 110 -14.89 -4.95 -9.30
CA LEU A 110 -15.01 -3.54 -9.69
C LEU A 110 -15.79 -2.74 -8.64
N ILE A 111 -16.95 -3.25 -8.22
CA ILE A 111 -17.79 -2.60 -7.20
C ILE A 111 -17.05 -2.50 -5.87
N LEU A 112 -16.46 -3.59 -5.40
CA LEU A 112 -15.75 -3.59 -4.11
C LEU A 112 -14.51 -2.70 -4.13
N THR A 113 -13.78 -2.66 -5.24
CA THR A 113 -12.62 -1.78 -5.41
C THR A 113 -13.06 -0.32 -5.50
N ALA A 114 -14.19 -0.03 -6.17
CA ALA A 114 -14.76 1.31 -6.22
C ALA A 114 -15.23 1.79 -4.84
N VAL A 115 -15.90 0.93 -4.07
CA VAL A 115 -16.32 1.22 -2.69
C VAL A 115 -15.10 1.47 -1.80
N ASN A 116 -14.11 0.57 -1.84
CA ASN A 116 -12.86 0.71 -1.09
C ASN A 116 -12.13 2.02 -1.47
N GLY A 117 -12.00 2.31 -2.76
CA GLY A 117 -11.36 3.53 -3.25
C GLY A 117 -12.10 4.80 -2.84
N ALA A 118 -13.44 4.79 -2.89
CA ALA A 118 -14.26 5.93 -2.48
C ALA A 118 -14.17 6.19 -0.97
N THR A 119 -14.30 5.15 -0.14
CA THR A 119 -14.19 5.31 1.32
C THR A 119 -12.77 5.68 1.74
N MET A 120 -11.77 5.12 1.07
CA MET A 120 -10.37 5.49 1.27
C MET A 120 -10.14 6.96 0.93
N LEU A 121 -10.58 7.44 -0.23
CA LEU A 121 -10.43 8.86 -0.61
C LEU A 121 -11.12 9.79 0.38
N ALA A 122 -12.36 9.48 0.76
CA ALA A 122 -13.08 10.24 1.79
C ALA A 122 -12.29 10.28 3.10
N THR A 123 -11.73 9.13 3.51
CA THR A 123 -11.01 9.01 4.76
C THR A 123 -9.63 9.64 4.72
N VAL A 124 -8.94 9.67 3.58
CA VAL A 124 -7.66 10.38 3.44
C VAL A 124 -7.87 11.88 3.61
N VAL A 125 -8.93 12.44 3.03
CA VAL A 125 -9.25 13.87 3.16
C VAL A 125 -9.59 14.23 4.60
N VAL A 126 -10.46 13.44 5.23
CA VAL A 126 -10.89 13.68 6.63
C VAL A 126 -9.76 13.37 7.62
N GLY A 127 -9.06 12.25 7.42
CA GLY A 127 -7.98 11.75 8.25
C GLY A 127 -6.71 12.59 8.17
N GLY A 128 -6.39 13.15 7.00
CA GLY A 128 -5.31 14.13 6.84
C GLY A 128 -5.58 15.39 7.65
N ALA A 129 -6.76 16.00 7.48
CA ALA A 129 -7.14 17.20 8.22
C ALA A 129 -7.21 16.97 9.75
N TRP A 130 -7.61 15.78 10.18
CA TRP A 130 -7.68 15.43 11.60
C TRP A 130 -6.32 15.07 12.20
N SER A 131 -5.47 14.38 11.44
CA SER A 131 -4.09 14.06 11.82
C SER A 131 -3.26 15.32 12.00
N ASP A 132 -3.37 16.26 11.06
CA ASP A 132 -2.62 17.52 11.09
C ASP A 132 -2.97 18.38 12.33
N ARG A 133 -4.21 18.28 12.81
CA ARG A 133 -4.65 18.98 14.03
C ARG A 133 -4.18 18.31 15.33
N THR A 134 -3.98 17.00 15.31
CA THR A 134 -3.76 16.24 16.55
C THR A 134 -2.28 16.10 16.88
N ALA A 135 -1.37 16.34 15.92
CA ALA A 135 0.10 16.23 16.03
C ALA A 135 0.65 14.85 16.47
N ARG A 136 -0.21 13.95 16.97
CA ARG A 136 0.12 12.60 17.44
C ARG A 136 -0.24 11.57 16.38
N ARG A 137 0.76 10.83 15.88
CA ARG A 137 0.62 9.96 14.69
C ARG A 137 0.41 8.49 15.03
N LYS A 138 0.96 8.03 16.16
CA LYS A 138 0.83 6.63 16.63
C LYS A 138 -0.63 6.15 16.75
N PRO A 139 -1.57 6.92 17.34
CA PRO A 139 -2.94 6.43 17.54
C PRO A 139 -3.65 6.17 16.20
N PHE A 140 -3.44 7.02 15.19
CA PHE A 140 -4.05 6.84 13.87
C PHE A 140 -3.60 5.55 13.21
N VAL A 141 -2.32 5.20 13.32
CA VAL A 141 -1.80 3.94 12.76
C VAL A 141 -2.39 2.74 13.50
N MET A 142 -2.52 2.79 14.84
CA MET A 142 -3.18 1.72 15.61
C MET A 142 -4.64 1.53 15.19
N TRP A 143 -5.39 2.63 15.07
CA TRP A 143 -6.78 2.60 14.59
C TRP A 143 -6.88 2.04 13.18
N SER A 144 -5.98 2.45 12.28
CA SER A 144 -5.96 1.97 10.90
C SER A 144 -5.73 0.46 10.81
N GLY A 145 -4.73 -0.08 11.51
CA GLY A 145 -4.45 -1.51 11.50
C GLY A 145 -5.54 -2.32 12.21
N GLY A 146 -6.17 -1.75 13.24
CA GLY A 146 -7.37 -2.32 13.87
C GLY A 146 -8.54 -2.41 12.90
N LEU A 147 -8.87 -1.33 12.17
CA LEU A 147 -9.92 -1.36 11.15
C LEU A 147 -9.61 -2.36 10.04
N MET A 148 -8.36 -2.40 9.56
CA MET A 148 -7.95 -3.35 8.52
C MET A 148 -8.07 -4.80 9.01
N ALA A 149 -7.73 -5.07 10.26
CA ALA A 149 -7.91 -6.38 10.88
C ALA A 149 -9.39 -6.76 11.02
N VAL A 150 -10.25 -5.82 11.40
CA VAL A 150 -11.71 -6.04 11.46
C VAL A 150 -12.26 -6.32 10.06
N ALA A 151 -11.87 -5.55 9.05
CA ALA A 151 -12.31 -5.75 7.67
C ALA A 151 -11.92 -7.13 7.13
N THR A 152 -10.67 -7.54 7.36
CA THR A 152 -10.17 -8.85 6.94
C THR A 152 -10.82 -10.00 7.73
N ALA A 153 -11.05 -9.83 9.03
CA ALA A 153 -11.82 -10.79 9.82
C ALA A 153 -13.28 -10.90 9.35
N LEU A 154 -13.91 -9.78 8.95
CA LEU A 154 -15.26 -9.79 8.37
C LEU A 154 -15.29 -10.56 7.04
N LEU A 155 -14.30 -10.41 6.16
CA LEU A 155 -14.21 -11.23 4.94
C LEU A 155 -14.01 -12.73 5.25
N ALA A 156 -13.29 -13.05 6.33
CA ALA A 156 -13.08 -14.43 6.74
C ALA A 156 -14.33 -15.09 7.34
N LEU A 157 -15.07 -14.37 8.18
CA LEU A 157 -16.19 -14.90 8.97
C LEU A 157 -17.54 -14.72 8.29
N TRP A 158 -17.71 -13.62 7.54
CA TRP A 158 -18.97 -13.23 6.93
C TRP A 158 -18.87 -13.28 5.40
N GLN A 159 -18.82 -14.51 4.86
CA GLN A 159 -18.66 -14.81 3.43
C GLN A 159 -19.97 -14.60 2.64
N THR A 160 -20.54 -13.40 2.71
CA THR A 160 -21.73 -13.00 1.96
C THR A 160 -21.47 -11.71 1.18
N TRP A 161 -22.27 -11.45 0.14
CA TRP A 161 -22.10 -10.25 -0.68
C TRP A 161 -22.22 -8.94 0.12
N PRO A 162 -23.22 -8.76 1.01
CA PRO A 162 -23.27 -7.58 1.88
C PRO A 162 -22.07 -7.49 2.83
N GLY A 163 -21.62 -8.63 3.37
CA GLY A 163 -20.41 -8.71 4.21
C GLY A 163 -19.16 -8.24 3.48
N ALA A 164 -19.00 -8.61 2.21
CA ALA A 164 -17.90 -8.18 1.37
C ALA A 164 -17.92 -6.66 1.08
N ILE A 165 -19.10 -6.07 0.84
CA ILE A 165 -19.26 -4.62 0.66
C ILE A 165 -18.87 -3.87 1.94
N VAL A 166 -19.39 -4.30 3.09
CA VAL A 166 -19.08 -3.69 4.38
C VAL A 166 -17.58 -3.81 4.67
N ALA A 167 -17.00 -4.99 4.44
CA ALA A 167 -15.57 -5.19 4.65
C ALA A 167 -14.72 -4.34 3.69
N ALA A 168 -15.09 -4.20 2.42
CA ALA A 168 -14.39 -3.34 1.48
C ALA A 168 -14.44 -1.86 1.91
N ALA A 169 -15.59 -1.40 2.41
CA ALA A 169 -15.75 -0.05 2.96
C ALA A 169 -14.85 0.16 4.19
N VAL A 170 -14.90 -0.73 5.17
CA VAL A 170 -14.09 -0.67 6.41
C VAL A 170 -12.60 -0.76 6.08
N LEU A 171 -12.21 -1.63 5.14
CA LEU A 171 -10.82 -1.74 4.68
C LEU A 171 -10.35 -0.43 4.04
N GLY A 172 -11.20 0.19 3.22
CA GLY A 172 -10.89 1.48 2.59
C GLY A 172 -10.72 2.60 3.62
N ILE A 173 -11.57 2.64 4.66
CA ILE A 173 -11.43 3.59 5.78
C ILE A 173 -10.11 3.34 6.50
N GLY A 174 -9.83 2.10 6.93
CA GLY A 174 -8.60 1.76 7.64
C GLY A 174 -7.35 2.11 6.83
N PHE A 175 -7.29 1.67 5.57
CA PHE A 175 -6.17 1.95 4.69
C PHE A 175 -6.05 3.44 4.33
N GLY A 176 -7.16 4.18 4.27
CA GLY A 176 -7.19 5.62 4.07
C GLY A 176 -6.57 6.39 5.23
N VAL A 177 -6.94 6.05 6.48
CA VAL A 177 -6.30 6.63 7.68
C VAL A 177 -4.81 6.30 7.71
N PHE A 178 -4.43 5.07 7.36
CA PHE A 178 -3.02 4.69 7.30
C PHE A 178 -2.27 5.56 6.28
N THR A 179 -2.78 5.66 5.06
CA THR A 179 -2.13 6.37 3.95
C THR A 179 -1.97 7.86 4.24
N SER A 180 -2.92 8.50 4.92
CA SER A 180 -2.82 9.93 5.25
C SER A 180 -1.68 10.24 6.22
N VAL A 181 -1.38 9.32 7.14
CA VAL A 181 -0.37 9.53 8.18
C VAL A 181 0.99 8.94 7.80
N ASP A 182 1.02 7.92 6.95
CA ASP A 182 2.21 7.15 6.58
C ASP A 182 3.28 7.99 5.86
N PHE A 183 2.90 8.83 4.90
CA PHE A 183 3.86 9.73 4.24
C PHE A 183 4.52 10.67 5.23
N ALA A 184 3.73 11.26 6.12
CA ALA A 184 4.22 12.17 7.13
C ALA A 184 5.11 11.43 8.14
N LEU A 185 4.67 10.26 8.64
CA LEU A 185 5.45 9.45 9.58
C LEU A 185 6.82 9.11 9.02
N MET A 186 6.90 8.72 7.74
CA MET A 186 8.16 8.40 7.07
C MET A 186 9.07 9.62 6.98
N THR A 187 8.53 10.80 6.64
CA THR A 187 9.33 12.04 6.57
C THR A 187 9.86 12.48 7.94
N ASP A 188 9.13 12.22 9.03
CA ASP A 188 9.57 12.56 10.38
C ASP A 188 10.72 11.67 10.88
N VAL A 189 10.73 10.39 10.47
CA VAL A 189 11.78 9.43 10.89
C VAL A 189 12.97 9.38 9.92
N LEU A 190 12.90 10.09 8.79
CA LEU A 190 13.98 10.16 7.81
C LEU A 190 15.12 11.03 8.35
N PRO A 191 16.34 10.48 8.56
CA PRO A 191 17.48 11.26 8.98
C PRO A 191 17.82 12.29 7.89
N THR A 192 18.01 13.53 8.32
CA THR A 192 18.10 14.74 7.49
C THR A 192 19.00 14.58 6.26
N ALA A 193 18.38 14.68 5.08
CA ALA A 193 18.90 15.16 3.79
C ALA A 193 20.39 14.90 3.46
N ALA A 194 20.77 13.66 3.16
CA ALA A 194 22.07 13.38 2.54
C ALA A 194 22.01 12.83 1.10
N ASP A 195 20.94 12.18 0.64
CA ASP A 195 20.85 11.69 -0.74
C ASP A 195 19.39 11.48 -1.21
N ARG A 196 18.75 12.52 -1.76
CA ARG A 196 17.33 12.47 -2.20
C ARG A 196 17.01 11.30 -3.14
N GLY A 197 17.95 10.90 -4.01
CA GLY A 197 17.76 9.76 -4.91
C GLY A 197 17.76 8.40 -4.21
N LYS A 198 18.57 8.25 -3.16
CA LYS A 198 18.65 7.04 -2.34
C LYS A 198 17.41 6.88 -1.45
N ASP A 199 16.96 7.97 -0.84
CA ASP A 199 15.78 7.95 0.03
C ASP A 199 14.53 7.59 -0.78
N LEU A 200 14.39 8.15 -1.99
CA LEU A 200 13.32 7.76 -2.93
C LEU A 200 13.43 6.29 -3.35
N GLY A 201 14.64 5.79 -3.63
CA GLY A 201 14.87 4.38 -3.97
C GLY A 201 14.47 3.42 -2.84
N ILE A 202 14.84 3.72 -1.59
CA ILE A 202 14.50 2.91 -0.42
C ILE A 202 12.99 2.92 -0.16
N ILE A 203 12.34 4.08 -0.28
CA ILE A 203 10.87 4.19 -0.19
C ILE A 203 10.20 3.37 -1.30
N ASN A 204 10.75 3.37 -2.51
CA ASN A 204 10.14 2.63 -3.62
C ASN A 204 10.31 1.11 -3.49
N VAL A 205 11.48 0.66 -3.00
CA VAL A 205 11.70 -0.73 -2.60
C VAL A 205 10.74 -1.12 -1.47
N ALA A 206 10.52 -0.23 -0.51
CA ALA A 206 9.54 -0.42 0.57
C ALA A 206 8.10 -0.57 0.06
N ASN A 207 7.73 0.09 -1.04
CA ASN A 207 6.41 -0.03 -1.65
C ASN A 207 6.26 -1.27 -2.52
N SER A 208 7.35 -1.72 -3.16
CA SER A 208 7.31 -2.85 -4.08
C SER A 208 7.40 -4.20 -3.34
N LEU A 209 8.15 -4.26 -2.24
CA LEU A 209 8.34 -5.47 -1.44
C LEU A 209 7.03 -6.11 -0.94
N PRO A 210 6.06 -5.36 -0.37
CA PRO A 210 4.78 -5.92 0.05
C PRO A 210 4.02 -6.62 -1.07
N GLN A 211 4.05 -6.07 -2.29
CA GLN A 211 3.32 -6.63 -3.43
C GLN A 211 3.91 -7.95 -3.93
N VAL A 212 5.21 -8.16 -3.74
CA VAL A 212 5.88 -9.43 -4.06
C VAL A 212 5.75 -10.43 -2.91
N ALA A 213 5.82 -9.94 -1.67
CA ALA A 213 5.70 -10.76 -0.48
C ALA A 213 4.29 -11.32 -0.27
N ALA A 214 3.25 -10.54 -0.59
CA ALA A 214 1.85 -10.96 -0.40
C ALA A 214 1.49 -12.23 -1.19
N PRO A 215 1.72 -12.33 -2.51
CA PRO A 215 1.53 -13.58 -3.26
C PRO A 215 2.37 -14.74 -2.73
N ALA A 216 3.64 -14.47 -2.38
CA ALA A 216 4.54 -15.51 -1.87
C ALA A 216 4.06 -16.10 -0.53
N LEU A 217 3.43 -15.29 0.32
CA LEU A 217 2.78 -15.74 1.55
C LEU A 217 1.43 -16.40 1.28
N ALA A 218 0.64 -15.85 0.36
CA ALA A 218 -0.70 -16.31 0.08
C ALA A 218 -0.76 -17.67 -0.62
N ALA A 219 0.13 -17.91 -1.58
CA ALA A 219 0.16 -19.15 -2.35
C ALA A 219 0.18 -20.41 -1.46
N PRO A 220 1.15 -20.60 -0.54
CA PRO A 220 1.15 -21.79 0.33
C PRO A 220 -0.04 -21.84 1.30
N ILE A 221 -0.56 -20.68 1.73
CA ILE A 221 -1.70 -20.63 2.66
C ILE A 221 -2.98 -21.12 1.98
N VAL A 222 -3.23 -20.66 0.76
CA VAL A 222 -4.43 -21.06 0.00
C VAL A 222 -4.32 -22.52 -0.44
N THR A 223 -3.13 -22.99 -0.84
CA THR A 223 -2.95 -24.35 -1.36
C THR A 223 -2.87 -25.43 -0.28
N HIS A 224 -2.33 -25.14 0.91
CA HIS A 224 -2.04 -26.17 1.91
C HIS A 224 -2.79 -26.00 3.25
N LEU A 225 -3.29 -24.80 3.59
CA LEU A 225 -3.75 -24.50 4.96
C LEU A 225 -5.24 -24.23 5.13
N GLY A 226 -6.08 -24.32 4.09
CA GLY A 226 -7.54 -24.32 4.28
C GLY A 226 -8.30 -23.13 3.67
N GLY A 227 -7.86 -22.66 2.49
CA GLY A 227 -8.64 -21.78 1.63
C GLY A 227 -8.74 -20.31 2.09
N TYR A 228 -9.69 -19.58 1.50
CA TYR A 228 -9.80 -18.11 1.64
C TYR A 228 -9.98 -17.62 3.08
N ARG A 229 -10.65 -18.40 3.94
CA ARG A 229 -10.88 -18.02 5.35
C ARG A 229 -9.58 -17.89 6.13
N VAL A 230 -8.63 -18.82 5.92
CA VAL A 230 -7.32 -18.80 6.58
C VAL A 230 -6.45 -17.68 6.01
N LEU A 231 -6.56 -17.39 4.70
CA LEU A 231 -5.88 -16.27 4.08
C LEU A 231 -6.30 -14.93 4.73
N TYR A 232 -7.60 -14.69 4.86
CA TYR A 232 -8.11 -13.46 5.44
C TYR A 232 -7.86 -13.34 6.95
N LEU A 233 -7.93 -14.45 7.71
CA LEU A 233 -7.50 -14.44 9.11
C LEU A 233 -6.00 -14.15 9.24
N THR A 234 -5.17 -14.69 8.35
CA THR A 234 -3.74 -14.36 8.32
C THR A 234 -3.52 -12.87 8.04
N ALA A 235 -4.26 -12.30 7.08
CA ALA A 235 -4.23 -10.87 6.82
C ALA A 235 -4.67 -10.04 8.03
N ALA A 236 -5.65 -10.52 8.82
CA ALA A 236 -6.09 -9.87 10.05
C ALA A 236 -4.99 -9.88 11.12
N VAL A 237 -4.34 -11.03 11.34
CA VAL A 237 -3.21 -11.15 12.28
C VAL A 237 -2.05 -10.25 11.86
N ILE A 238 -1.72 -10.20 10.57
CA ILE A 238 -0.68 -9.31 10.02
C ILE A 238 -1.06 -7.84 10.26
N GLY A 239 -2.33 -7.47 10.06
CA GLY A 239 -2.85 -6.12 10.32
C GLY A 239 -2.74 -5.72 11.79
N LEU A 240 -3.12 -6.61 12.71
CA LEU A 240 -2.99 -6.41 14.15
C LEU A 240 -1.52 -6.34 14.59
N ALA A 241 -0.66 -7.18 14.03
CA ALA A 241 0.77 -7.13 14.29
C ALA A 241 1.34 -5.77 13.87
N GLY A 242 0.99 -5.27 12.68
CA GLY A 242 1.35 -3.93 12.22
C GLY A 242 0.88 -2.83 13.18
N ALA A 243 -0.39 -2.87 13.60
CA ALA A 243 -0.93 -1.92 14.57
C ALA A 243 -0.16 -1.95 15.91
N GLY A 244 0.13 -3.14 16.42
CA GLY A 244 0.87 -3.31 17.67
C GLY A 244 2.31 -2.86 17.58
N LEU A 245 2.97 -3.09 16.44
CA LEU A 245 4.36 -2.71 16.20
C LEU A 245 4.59 -1.20 16.21
N VAL A 246 3.58 -0.40 15.87
CA VAL A 246 3.68 1.07 15.94
C VAL A 246 3.93 1.57 17.37
N THR A 247 3.49 0.82 18.39
CA THR A 247 3.73 1.17 19.81
C THR A 247 5.21 1.07 20.20
N ARG A 248 6.02 0.35 19.41
CA ARG A 248 7.46 0.21 19.64
C ARG A 248 8.28 1.38 19.11
N ILE A 249 7.68 2.26 18.30
CA ILE A 249 8.34 3.46 17.77
C ILE A 249 8.49 4.45 18.93
N LYS A 250 9.71 4.79 19.34
CA LYS A 250 9.93 5.67 20.50
C LYS A 250 10.02 7.15 20.09
N GLY A 251 10.34 7.45 18.84
CA GLY A 251 10.61 8.81 18.36
C GLY A 251 9.44 9.73 18.02
N VAL A 252 8.17 9.33 18.27
CA VAL A 252 7.00 10.15 17.87
C VAL A 252 5.93 10.12 18.97
N ASP A 253 5.87 11.13 19.84
CA ASP A 253 4.82 11.26 20.87
C ASP A 253 3.72 12.26 20.47
#